data_AF-A0AAJ7I1B5-F1
#
_entry.id   AF-A0AAJ7I1B5-F1
#
_cell.length_a   1.000
_cell.length_b   1.000
_cell.length_c   1.000
_cell.angle_alpha   90.00
_cell.angle_beta   90.00
_cell.angle_gamma   90.00
#
_symmetry.space_group_name_H-M   'P 1'
#
loop_
_entity.id
_entity.type
_entity.pdbx_description
1 polymer ?
#
loop_
_entity_poly.entity_id
_entity_poly.type
_entity_poly.pdbx_seq_one_letter_code
_entity_poly.pdbx_strand_id
1 'polypeptide(L)'
;MGRVIRGQRKGAGSVFRAHVKHRKGAARLRAVDFAERHGYIKGIVKDIIHDPGRGAPLAKVVFRDPYRFKKRTELFIAAEGIHTGQFVYCGKKAQLNIGNVLPVGTMPEGTIVCCLEEKPGDRGKLARASGNYATVISHNPETKKTRVKLPSGSKKVISSANRAVVGVVAGGGRIDKPILKAGRAYHKYKAKRNCWPRVRGVAMNPVEHPFGGGNHQHIGKPSTIRRDAPAGRKVGLIAARRTGRLRGTKTVQEKEN
;
A
#
# COMPACT_ATOMS: atom_id res chain seq x y z
N MET A 1 1.84 7.15 39.48
CA MET A 1 2.20 6.13 38.48
C MET A 1 1.21 6.21 37.31
N GLY A 2 1.66 6.29 36.05
CA GLY A 2 0.78 6.44 34.87
C GLY A 2 0.37 5.10 34.23
N ARG A 3 -0.68 5.09 33.39
CA ARG A 3 -1.09 3.91 32.59
C ARG A 3 -0.46 3.94 31.19
N VAL A 4 -0.34 2.75 30.60
CA VAL A 4 0.17 2.58 29.21
C VAL A 4 -0.86 3.08 28.20
N ILE A 5 -0.45 4.05 27.36
CA ILE A 5 -1.37 4.68 26.41
C ILE A 5 -1.81 3.72 25.28
N ARG A 6 -2.96 4.00 24.67
CA ARG A 6 -3.49 3.22 23.52
C ARG A 6 -2.49 3.06 22.37
N GLY A 7 -1.64 4.07 22.14
CA GLY A 7 -0.60 4.03 21.11
C GLY A 7 0.40 2.89 21.33
N GLN A 8 0.88 2.74 22.57
CA GLN A 8 1.83 1.70 22.97
C GLN A 8 1.19 0.31 22.95
N ARG A 9 -0.05 0.20 23.48
CA ARG A 9 -0.79 -1.08 23.56
C ARG A 9 -1.00 -1.75 22.20
N LYS A 10 -1.00 -0.99 21.10
CA LYS A 10 -1.11 -1.54 19.73
C LYS A 10 0.09 -2.40 19.33
N GLY A 11 1.28 -2.13 19.85
CA GLY A 11 2.51 -2.86 19.51
C GLY A 11 2.52 -4.29 20.04
N ALA A 12 1.99 -4.51 21.24
CA ALA A 12 1.87 -5.84 21.86
C ALA A 12 0.96 -6.80 21.07
N GLY A 13 0.11 -6.27 20.19
CA GLY A 13 -0.63 -7.09 19.23
C GLY A 13 -1.56 -8.11 19.89
N SER A 14 -2.36 -7.73 20.90
CA SER A 14 -3.45 -8.56 21.43
C SER A 14 -4.74 -8.29 20.66
N VAL A 15 -5.65 -7.51 21.23
CA VAL A 15 -6.92 -7.06 20.60
C VAL A 15 -6.71 -6.21 19.34
N PHE A 16 -5.48 -5.76 19.08
CA PHE A 16 -5.12 -4.91 17.94
C PHE A 16 -4.59 -5.67 16.71
N ARG A 17 -4.57 -7.03 16.77
CA ARG A 17 -4.20 -7.86 15.60
C ARG A 17 -5.14 -7.61 14.43
N ALA A 18 -4.63 -7.89 13.23
CA ALA A 18 -5.45 -7.87 12.03
C ALA A 18 -6.46 -9.01 12.07
N HIS A 19 -7.69 -8.74 11.62
CA HIS A 19 -8.71 -9.76 11.43
C HIS A 19 -8.46 -10.45 10.10
N VAL A 20 -7.94 -11.68 10.15
CA VAL A 20 -7.44 -12.41 8.96
C VAL A 20 -8.32 -13.57 8.52
N LYS A 21 -9.29 -14.02 9.33
CA LYS A 21 -10.11 -15.22 9.08
C LYS A 21 -10.72 -15.29 7.67
N HIS A 22 -11.23 -14.17 7.15
CA HIS A 22 -11.90 -14.12 5.84
C HIS A 22 -11.01 -13.60 4.70
N ARG A 23 -9.73 -13.29 4.98
CA ARG A 23 -8.78 -12.84 3.95
C ARG A 23 -8.54 -13.97 2.96
N LYS A 24 -8.53 -13.65 1.67
CA LYS A 24 -8.41 -14.65 0.60
C LYS A 24 -6.97 -15.10 0.36
N GLY A 25 -6.00 -14.35 0.87
CA GLY A 25 -4.58 -14.67 0.81
C GLY A 25 -3.72 -13.43 0.60
N ALA A 26 -2.41 -13.63 0.60
CA ALA A 26 -1.48 -12.55 0.34
C ALA A 26 -1.40 -12.27 -1.17
N ALA A 27 -1.90 -11.11 -1.59
CA ALA A 27 -1.73 -10.69 -2.97
C ALA A 27 -0.24 -10.40 -3.25
N ARG A 28 0.35 -11.02 -4.27
CA ARG A 28 1.77 -10.91 -4.63
C ARG A 28 1.92 -11.22 -6.12
N LEU A 29 2.90 -10.61 -6.77
CA LEU A 29 3.35 -11.07 -8.09
C LEU A 29 3.89 -12.49 -7.99
N ARG A 30 4.10 -13.17 -9.09
CA ARG A 30 4.70 -14.51 -9.09
C ARG A 30 6.15 -14.46 -8.60
N ALA A 31 6.67 -15.58 -8.11
CA ALA A 31 8.11 -15.70 -7.85
C ALA A 31 8.89 -15.49 -9.16
N VAL A 32 10.02 -14.78 -9.09
CA VAL A 32 10.91 -14.62 -10.26
C VAL A 32 11.57 -15.97 -10.54
N ASP A 33 11.32 -16.52 -11.72
CA ASP A 33 11.94 -17.75 -12.21
C ASP A 33 12.69 -17.50 -13.53
N PHE A 34 13.27 -18.56 -14.10
CA PHE A 34 14.00 -18.47 -15.35
C PHE A 34 13.12 -17.96 -16.52
N ALA A 35 11.85 -18.39 -16.55
CA ALA A 35 10.89 -18.01 -17.59
C ALA A 35 10.63 -16.50 -17.59
N GLU A 36 10.46 -15.86 -16.43
CA GLU A 36 10.27 -14.40 -16.38
C GLU A 36 11.54 -13.60 -16.65
N ARG A 37 12.72 -14.11 -16.27
CA ARG A 37 13.99 -13.41 -16.48
C ARG A 37 14.37 -13.32 -17.96
N HIS A 38 14.16 -14.39 -18.72
CA HIS A 38 14.65 -14.50 -20.11
C HIS A 38 13.53 -14.48 -21.16
N GLY A 39 12.29 -14.75 -20.78
CA GLY A 39 11.16 -14.86 -21.68
C GLY A 39 9.91 -14.23 -21.10
N TYR A 40 8.79 -14.93 -21.27
CA TYR A 40 7.52 -14.61 -20.65
C TYR A 40 6.80 -15.90 -20.27
N ILE A 41 5.87 -15.80 -19.34
CA ILE A 41 4.93 -16.86 -18.98
C ILE A 41 3.50 -16.35 -19.13
N LYS A 42 2.64 -17.18 -19.69
CA LYS A 42 1.22 -16.90 -19.87
C LYS A 42 0.43 -17.44 -18.68
N GLY A 43 -0.38 -16.59 -18.06
CA GLY A 43 -1.39 -16.95 -17.07
C GLY A 43 -2.77 -16.57 -17.53
N ILE A 44 -3.80 -17.26 -17.07
CA ILE A 44 -5.20 -16.91 -17.33
C ILE A 44 -5.84 -16.34 -16.06
N VAL A 45 -6.54 -15.22 -16.18
CA VAL A 45 -7.36 -14.67 -15.09
C VAL A 45 -8.60 -15.55 -14.96
N LYS A 46 -8.61 -16.44 -13.96
CA LYS A 46 -9.74 -17.34 -13.74
C LYS A 46 -10.94 -16.63 -13.14
N ASP A 47 -10.69 -15.66 -12.27
CA ASP A 47 -11.72 -15.04 -11.44
C ASP A 47 -11.20 -13.72 -10.84
N ILE A 48 -12.09 -12.75 -10.62
CA ILE A 48 -11.79 -11.46 -9.96
C ILE A 48 -12.65 -11.37 -8.70
N ILE A 49 -11.99 -11.39 -7.55
CA ILE A 49 -12.64 -11.55 -6.24
C ILE A 49 -12.37 -10.38 -5.30
N HIS A 50 -13.32 -10.16 -4.40
CA HIS A 50 -13.14 -9.24 -3.27
C HIS A 50 -12.37 -9.92 -2.11
N ASP A 51 -11.30 -9.28 -1.63
CA ASP A 51 -10.59 -9.65 -0.40
C ASP A 51 -11.05 -8.73 0.76
N PRO A 52 -11.77 -9.25 1.78
CA PRO A 52 -12.32 -8.45 2.86
C PRO A 52 -11.29 -7.56 3.52
N GLY A 53 -11.58 -6.26 3.62
CA GLY A 53 -10.68 -5.27 4.22
C GLY A 53 -9.58 -4.76 3.28
N ARG A 54 -9.59 -5.15 2.00
CA ARG A 54 -8.91 -4.46 0.90
C ARG A 54 -9.94 -3.61 0.12
N GLY A 55 -9.49 -2.50 -0.45
CA GLY A 55 -10.31 -1.70 -1.38
C GLY A 55 -10.20 -2.19 -2.82
N ALA A 56 -9.01 -2.61 -3.22
CA ALA A 56 -8.73 -3.15 -4.56
C ALA A 56 -9.21 -4.61 -4.66
N PRO A 57 -9.79 -5.02 -5.79
CA PRO A 57 -10.07 -6.42 -6.07
C PRO A 57 -8.78 -7.22 -6.33
N LEU A 58 -8.87 -8.54 -6.17
CA LEU A 58 -7.79 -9.47 -6.49
C LEU A 58 -8.14 -10.29 -7.72
N ALA A 59 -7.17 -10.54 -8.58
CA ALA A 59 -7.29 -11.46 -9.70
C ALA A 59 -6.66 -12.81 -9.30
N LYS A 60 -7.42 -13.90 -9.42
CA LYS A 60 -6.88 -15.27 -9.35
C LYS A 60 -6.30 -15.62 -10.72
N VAL A 61 -4.98 -15.59 -10.83
CA VAL A 61 -4.27 -15.90 -12.08
C VAL A 61 -3.71 -17.31 -12.00
N VAL A 62 -4.05 -18.14 -12.99
CA VAL A 62 -3.59 -19.53 -13.06
C VAL A 62 -2.50 -19.64 -14.11
N PHE A 63 -1.32 -20.09 -13.67
CA PHE A 63 -0.16 -20.34 -14.51
C PHE A 63 0.09 -21.85 -14.61
N ARG A 64 0.66 -22.30 -15.74
CA ARG A 64 1.28 -23.63 -15.82
C ARG A 64 2.64 -23.56 -15.14
N ASP A 65 2.96 -24.55 -14.31
CA ASP A 65 4.28 -24.64 -13.68
C ASP A 65 5.33 -24.97 -14.75
N PRO A 66 6.47 -24.23 -14.80
CA PRO A 66 7.48 -24.43 -15.83
C PRO A 66 8.30 -25.73 -15.65
N TYR A 67 8.29 -26.34 -14.46
CA TYR A 67 9.13 -27.51 -14.15
C TYR A 67 8.32 -28.78 -13.84
N ARG A 68 7.04 -28.66 -13.49
CA ARG A 68 6.20 -29.79 -13.09
C ARG A 68 4.85 -29.76 -13.80
N PHE A 69 4.23 -30.91 -14.01
CA PHE A 69 2.86 -30.99 -14.54
C PHE A 69 1.82 -30.60 -13.47
N LYS A 70 1.75 -29.31 -13.14
CA LYS A 70 0.74 -28.75 -12.23
C LYS A 70 0.36 -27.33 -12.60
N LYS A 71 -0.81 -26.89 -12.14
CA LYS A 71 -1.27 -25.50 -12.24
C LYS A 71 -0.95 -24.77 -10.94
N ARG A 72 -0.34 -23.59 -11.01
CA ARG A 72 -0.13 -22.70 -9.86
C ARG A 72 -1.11 -21.55 -9.92
N THR A 73 -1.86 -21.36 -8.84
CA THR A 73 -2.76 -20.21 -8.70
C THR A 73 -2.06 -19.14 -7.88
N GLU A 74 -1.95 -17.94 -8.43
CA GLU A 74 -1.41 -16.77 -7.75
C GLU A 74 -2.51 -15.71 -7.56
N LEU A 75 -2.44 -14.97 -6.47
CA LEU A 75 -3.36 -13.87 -6.18
C LEU A 75 -2.69 -12.55 -6.54
N PHE A 76 -3.07 -11.98 -7.67
CA PHE A 76 -2.57 -10.67 -8.09
C PHE A 76 -3.54 -9.59 -7.59
N ILE A 77 -3.03 -8.37 -7.44
CA ILE A 77 -3.94 -7.22 -7.37
C ILE A 77 -4.40 -6.95 -8.80
N ALA A 78 -5.69 -6.76 -9.00
CA ALA A 78 -6.21 -6.49 -10.32
C ALA A 78 -5.87 -5.06 -10.76
N ALA A 79 -5.32 -4.93 -11.98
CA ALA A 79 -5.30 -3.66 -12.67
C ALA A 79 -6.70 -3.34 -13.21
N GLU A 80 -7.01 -2.06 -13.34
CA GLU A 80 -8.25 -1.61 -13.97
C GLU A 80 -8.32 -2.07 -15.42
N GLY A 81 -9.49 -2.50 -15.88
CA GLY A 81 -9.68 -3.08 -17.21
C GLY A 81 -9.36 -4.58 -17.33
N ILE A 82 -8.82 -5.22 -16.28
CA ILE A 82 -8.68 -6.69 -16.30
C ILE A 82 -10.04 -7.37 -16.25
N HIS A 83 -10.24 -8.40 -17.07
CA HIS A 83 -11.44 -9.24 -17.09
C HIS A 83 -11.13 -10.74 -16.92
N THR A 84 -12.14 -11.52 -16.56
CA THR A 84 -12.03 -12.99 -16.50
C THR A 84 -11.81 -13.57 -17.89
N GLY A 85 -10.98 -14.60 -18.00
CA GLY A 85 -10.55 -15.20 -19.26
C GLY A 85 -9.37 -14.49 -19.93
N GLN A 86 -9.02 -13.26 -19.50
CA GLN A 86 -7.88 -12.54 -20.05
C GLN A 86 -6.56 -13.29 -19.80
N PHE A 87 -5.68 -13.25 -20.79
CA PHE A 87 -4.30 -13.71 -20.62
C PHE A 87 -3.41 -12.59 -20.08
N VAL A 88 -2.69 -12.90 -19.00
CA VAL A 88 -1.68 -12.05 -18.39
C VAL A 88 -0.32 -12.64 -18.69
N TYR A 89 0.55 -11.83 -19.29
CA TYR A 89 1.92 -12.20 -19.61
C TYR A 89 2.88 -11.59 -18.59
N CYS A 90 3.69 -12.42 -17.95
CA CYS A 90 4.71 -11.96 -17.01
C CYS A 90 6.10 -12.29 -17.54
N GLY A 91 7.00 -11.31 -17.60
CA GLY A 91 8.41 -11.52 -17.94
C GLY A 91 9.03 -10.42 -18.79
N LYS A 92 10.33 -10.56 -19.07
CA LYS A 92 11.12 -9.58 -19.84
C LYS A 92 10.66 -9.40 -21.28
N LYS A 93 10.18 -10.48 -21.93
CA LYS A 93 9.70 -10.46 -23.33
C LYS A 93 8.18 -10.31 -23.45
N ALA A 94 7.47 -10.01 -22.36
CA ALA A 94 6.04 -9.76 -22.43
C ALA A 94 5.77 -8.43 -23.15
N GLN A 95 4.61 -8.32 -23.81
CA GLN A 95 4.20 -7.07 -24.47
C GLN A 95 3.62 -6.08 -23.46
N LEU A 96 3.71 -4.79 -23.79
CA LEU A 96 3.22 -3.69 -22.94
C LEU A 96 1.70 -3.56 -23.05
N ASN A 97 0.96 -4.40 -22.33
CA ASN A 97 -0.50 -4.36 -22.26
C ASN A 97 -0.95 -4.26 -20.80
N ILE A 98 -2.12 -3.67 -20.57
CA ILE A 98 -2.71 -3.53 -19.24
C ILE A 98 -2.84 -4.91 -18.57
N GLY A 99 -2.35 -5.00 -17.33
CA GLY A 99 -2.33 -6.23 -16.54
C GLY A 99 -1.10 -7.11 -16.74
N ASN A 100 -0.31 -6.92 -17.79
CA ASN A 100 0.96 -7.62 -17.96
C ASN A 100 2.01 -7.15 -16.94
N VAL A 101 2.95 -8.03 -16.64
CA VAL A 101 4.04 -7.78 -15.67
C VAL A 101 5.37 -7.76 -16.41
N LEU A 102 6.03 -6.61 -16.42
CA LEU A 102 7.33 -6.44 -17.07
C LEU A 102 8.35 -5.84 -16.09
N PRO A 103 9.66 -6.01 -16.35
CA PRO A 103 10.69 -5.18 -15.73
C PRO A 103 10.48 -3.72 -16.08
N VAL A 104 10.58 -2.81 -15.10
CA VAL A 104 10.31 -1.38 -15.32
C VAL A 104 11.25 -0.80 -16.39
N GLY A 105 12.50 -1.26 -16.48
CA GLY A 105 13.44 -0.80 -17.50
C GLY A 105 13.09 -1.13 -18.94
N THR A 106 12.07 -1.98 -19.18
CA THR A 106 11.56 -2.29 -20.53
C THR A 106 10.32 -1.47 -20.89
N MET A 107 9.72 -0.79 -19.90
CA MET A 107 8.55 0.03 -20.11
C MET A 107 8.99 1.43 -20.55
N PRO A 108 8.33 2.07 -21.53
CA PRO A 108 8.64 3.44 -21.90
C PRO A 108 8.44 4.44 -20.76
N GLU A 109 9.13 5.57 -20.83
CA GLU A 109 8.93 6.69 -19.92
C GLU A 109 7.48 7.20 -20.01
N GLY A 110 6.94 7.69 -18.90
CA GLY A 110 5.53 8.09 -18.79
C GLY A 110 4.57 6.92 -18.55
N THR A 111 5.00 5.66 -18.69
CA THR A 111 4.14 4.50 -18.44
C THR A 111 3.57 4.51 -17.02
N ILE A 112 2.26 4.27 -16.92
CA ILE A 112 1.55 4.13 -15.65
C ILE A 112 1.64 2.67 -15.20
N VAL A 113 2.12 2.46 -13.97
CA VAL A 113 2.37 1.13 -13.41
C VAL A 113 1.80 0.99 -12.01
N CYS A 114 1.47 -0.23 -11.61
CA CYS A 114 1.07 -0.57 -10.25
C CYS A 114 1.76 -1.83 -9.74
N CYS A 115 1.61 -2.12 -8.44
CA CYS A 115 2.22 -3.29 -7.79
C CYS A 115 3.73 -3.42 -7.99
N LEU A 116 4.40 -2.28 -8.05
CA LEU A 116 5.83 -2.14 -8.30
C LEU A 116 6.67 -2.79 -7.19
N GLU A 117 7.72 -3.51 -7.59
CA GLU A 117 8.74 -4.02 -6.68
C GLU A 117 9.66 -2.91 -6.17
N GLU A 118 10.01 -2.92 -4.89
CA GLU A 118 11.03 -2.05 -4.31
C GLU A 118 12.43 -2.63 -4.52
N LYS A 119 12.56 -3.94 -4.34
CA LYS A 119 13.76 -4.72 -4.67
C LYS A 119 13.40 -5.84 -5.65
N PRO A 120 14.32 -6.25 -6.55
CA PRO A 120 14.02 -7.30 -7.51
C PRO A 120 13.51 -8.57 -6.82
N GLY A 121 12.33 -9.05 -7.22
CA GLY A 121 11.75 -10.29 -6.70
C GLY A 121 11.06 -10.18 -5.34
N ASP A 122 10.84 -8.98 -4.79
CA ASP A 122 10.05 -8.80 -3.57
C ASP A 122 8.52 -9.01 -3.76
N ARG A 123 8.12 -9.31 -5.00
CA ARG A 123 6.76 -9.68 -5.43
C ARG A 123 5.72 -8.57 -5.26
N GLY A 124 6.15 -7.32 -5.32
CA GLY A 124 5.30 -6.13 -5.41
C GLY A 124 4.98 -5.51 -4.06
N LYS A 125 5.49 -4.30 -3.82
CA LYS A 125 5.39 -3.57 -2.54
C LYS A 125 4.78 -2.19 -2.67
N LEU A 126 5.03 -1.50 -3.78
CA LEU A 126 4.68 -0.10 -4.01
C LEU A 126 3.42 0.01 -4.90
N ALA A 127 2.68 1.12 -4.77
CA ALA A 127 1.46 1.42 -5.55
C ALA A 127 0.43 0.26 -5.59
N ARG A 128 -0.07 -0.15 -4.42
CA ARG A 128 -0.95 -1.33 -4.24
C ARG A 128 -2.36 -1.02 -3.74
N ALA A 129 -2.62 0.22 -3.35
CA ALA A 129 -3.94 0.63 -2.88
C ALA A 129 -4.87 0.87 -4.07
N SER A 130 -6.18 0.73 -3.87
CA SER A 130 -7.19 0.96 -4.90
C SER A 130 -7.09 2.37 -5.50
N GLY A 131 -7.00 2.47 -6.82
CA GLY A 131 -6.84 3.72 -7.56
C GLY A 131 -5.43 4.31 -7.57
N ASN A 132 -4.46 3.68 -6.89
CA ASN A 132 -3.09 4.19 -6.90
C ASN A 132 -2.32 3.68 -8.13
N TYR A 133 -1.36 4.48 -8.57
CA TYR A 133 -0.39 4.13 -9.59
C TYR A 133 0.94 4.84 -9.30
N ALA A 134 2.00 4.36 -9.93
CA ALA A 134 3.28 5.04 -10.05
C ALA A 134 3.53 5.36 -11.53
N THR A 135 4.33 6.38 -11.79
CA THR A 135 4.70 6.79 -13.15
C THR A 135 6.19 6.56 -13.35
N VAL A 136 6.55 5.91 -14.45
CA VAL A 136 7.95 5.81 -14.87
C VAL A 136 8.40 7.18 -15.36
N ILE A 137 9.44 7.76 -14.74
CA ILE A 137 9.94 9.09 -15.10
C ILE A 137 11.05 8.96 -16.12
N SER A 138 12.13 8.27 -15.74
CA SER A 138 13.29 8.14 -16.61
C SER A 138 14.11 6.89 -16.32
N HIS A 139 14.81 6.41 -17.34
CA HIS A 139 15.77 5.32 -17.20
C HIS A 139 17.20 5.83 -17.28
N ASN A 140 18.07 5.29 -16.44
CA ASN A 140 19.51 5.47 -16.56
C ASN A 140 20.13 4.11 -16.96
N PRO A 141 20.52 3.93 -18.24
CA PRO A 141 21.07 2.67 -18.75
C PRO A 141 22.39 2.27 -18.10
N GLU A 142 23.27 3.25 -17.82
CA GLU A 142 24.60 3.03 -17.25
C GLU A 142 24.53 2.41 -15.85
N THR A 143 23.71 3.01 -14.98
CA THR A 143 23.53 2.56 -13.59
C THR A 143 22.48 1.45 -13.45
N LYS A 144 21.80 1.07 -14.55
CA LYS A 144 20.69 0.09 -14.57
C LYS A 144 19.60 0.41 -13.54
N LYS A 145 19.32 1.71 -13.38
CA LYS A 145 18.32 2.24 -12.44
C LYS A 145 17.23 2.98 -13.19
N THR A 146 16.03 2.95 -12.62
CA THR A 146 14.86 3.67 -13.12
C THR A 146 14.34 4.60 -12.04
N ARG A 147 14.01 5.83 -12.42
CA ARG A 147 13.37 6.80 -11.54
C ARG A 147 11.85 6.70 -11.72
N VAL A 148 11.13 6.54 -10.62
CA VAL A 148 9.66 6.44 -10.61
C VAL A 148 9.06 7.52 -9.70
N LYS A 149 7.88 8.00 -10.06
CA LYS A 149 7.04 8.87 -9.22
C LYS A 149 6.05 7.99 -8.46
N LEU A 150 6.09 8.02 -7.13
CA LEU A 150 5.17 7.27 -6.27
C LEU A 150 3.81 7.99 -6.14
N PRO A 151 2.74 7.31 -5.68
CA PRO A 151 1.45 7.95 -5.42
C PRO A 151 1.50 9.12 -4.42
N SER A 152 2.55 9.19 -3.58
CA SER A 152 2.77 10.33 -2.68
C SER A 152 3.23 11.60 -3.39
N GLY A 153 3.64 11.48 -4.66
CA GLY A 153 4.36 12.49 -5.43
C GLY A 153 5.88 12.38 -5.33
N SER A 154 6.41 11.63 -4.36
CA SER A 154 7.85 11.49 -4.13
C SER A 154 8.50 10.70 -5.27
N LYS A 155 9.65 11.15 -5.73
CA LYS A 155 10.49 10.42 -6.67
C LYS A 155 11.29 9.35 -5.91
N LYS A 156 11.46 8.19 -6.51
CA LYS A 156 12.30 7.11 -5.96
C LYS A 156 13.09 6.48 -7.09
N VAL A 157 14.36 6.19 -6.83
CA VAL A 157 15.22 5.44 -7.74
C VAL A 157 15.19 3.97 -7.34
N ILE A 158 14.95 3.09 -8.32
CA ILE A 158 14.83 1.65 -8.16
C ILE A 158 15.66 0.93 -9.23
N SER A 159 15.94 -0.37 -9.07
CA SER A 159 16.59 -1.14 -10.13
C SER A 159 15.66 -1.27 -11.33
N SER A 160 16.20 -1.13 -12.54
CA SER A 160 15.47 -1.33 -13.80
C SER A 160 14.97 -2.78 -13.98
N ALA A 161 15.55 -3.74 -13.24
CA ALA A 161 15.11 -5.13 -13.22
C ALA A 161 13.88 -5.39 -12.34
N ASN A 162 13.49 -4.44 -11.47
CA ASN A 162 12.28 -4.55 -10.67
C ASN A 162 11.07 -4.73 -11.58
N ARG A 163 10.11 -5.55 -11.18
CA ARG A 163 8.88 -5.76 -11.95
C ARG A 163 7.76 -4.82 -11.52
N ALA A 164 6.87 -4.51 -12.45
CA ALA A 164 5.61 -3.83 -12.19
C ALA A 164 4.50 -4.36 -13.10
N VAL A 165 3.25 -4.19 -12.68
CA VAL A 165 2.07 -4.43 -13.50
C VAL A 165 1.77 -3.16 -14.28
N VAL A 166 1.51 -3.26 -15.58
CA VAL A 166 1.10 -2.11 -16.39
C VAL A 166 -0.34 -1.72 -16.05
N GLY A 167 -0.57 -0.43 -15.79
CA GLY A 167 -1.88 0.14 -15.50
C GLY A 167 -2.06 0.63 -14.05
N VAL A 168 -3.29 1.04 -13.74
CA VAL A 168 -3.72 1.55 -12.43
C VAL A 168 -4.35 0.41 -11.61
N VAL A 169 -4.24 0.45 -10.28
CA VAL A 169 -4.95 -0.52 -9.42
C VAL A 169 -6.46 -0.29 -9.50
N ALA A 170 -7.22 -1.35 -9.77
CA ALA A 170 -8.69 -1.30 -9.83
C ALA A 170 -9.35 -0.85 -8.51
N GLY A 171 -10.60 -0.36 -8.63
CA GLY A 171 -11.42 0.09 -7.50
C GLY A 171 -11.11 1.51 -7.04
N GLY A 172 -10.64 2.37 -7.94
CA GLY A 172 -10.45 3.81 -7.73
C GLY A 172 -11.75 4.53 -7.31
N GLY A 173 -11.63 5.80 -6.89
CA GLY A 173 -12.77 6.65 -6.52
C GLY A 173 -13.52 6.29 -5.22
N ARG A 174 -13.19 5.16 -4.58
CA ARG A 174 -13.87 4.69 -3.34
C ARG A 174 -13.76 5.64 -2.13
N ILE A 175 -12.90 6.65 -2.20
CA ILE A 175 -12.73 7.65 -1.12
C ILE A 175 -13.52 8.92 -1.35
N ASP A 176 -14.00 9.17 -2.57
CA ASP A 176 -14.70 10.39 -2.94
C ASP A 176 -16.11 10.40 -2.37
N LYS A 177 -16.73 9.21 -2.29
CA LYS A 177 -18.02 9.03 -1.61
C LYS A 177 -17.87 9.16 -0.08
N PRO A 178 -18.60 10.08 0.58
CA PRO A 178 -18.59 10.21 2.04
C PRO A 178 -19.23 8.99 2.71
N ILE A 179 -18.73 8.63 3.90
CA ILE A 179 -19.22 7.45 4.65
C ILE A 179 -20.62 7.68 5.24
N LEU A 180 -20.91 8.92 5.68
CA LEU A 180 -22.16 9.39 6.29
C LEU A 180 -22.49 8.75 7.66
N LYS A 181 -22.59 7.42 7.74
CA LYS A 181 -23.04 6.70 8.96
C LYS A 181 -21.89 6.07 9.74
N ALA A 182 -21.93 6.16 11.07
CA ALA A 182 -20.98 5.49 11.96
C ALA A 182 -21.00 3.95 11.79
N GLY A 183 -22.17 3.35 11.58
CA GLY A 183 -22.30 1.91 11.30
C GLY A 183 -21.53 1.45 10.05
N ARG A 184 -21.48 2.28 8.99
CA ARG A 184 -20.67 1.98 7.80
C ARG A 184 -19.16 2.02 8.12
N ALA A 185 -18.73 2.94 8.98
CA ALA A 185 -17.35 2.96 9.47
C ALA A 185 -17.04 1.73 10.34
N TYR A 186 -17.97 1.33 11.21
CA TYR A 186 -17.85 0.12 12.02
C TYR A 186 -17.55 -1.11 11.16
N HIS A 187 -18.39 -1.41 10.14
CA HIS A 187 -18.17 -2.55 9.25
C HIS A 187 -16.86 -2.46 8.46
N LYS A 188 -16.45 -1.25 8.04
CA LYS A 188 -15.15 -1.01 7.36
C LYS A 188 -13.95 -1.38 8.24
N TYR A 189 -13.98 -1.06 9.53
CA TYR A 189 -12.88 -1.38 10.46
C TYR A 189 -12.98 -2.81 11.01
N LYS A 190 -14.19 -3.38 11.11
CA LYS A 190 -14.45 -4.78 11.48
C LYS A 190 -13.73 -5.76 10.56
N ALA A 191 -13.58 -5.45 9.27
CA ALA A 191 -12.83 -6.28 8.33
C ALA A 191 -11.30 -6.06 8.34
N LYS A 192 -10.78 -5.15 9.17
CA LYS A 192 -9.36 -4.77 9.20
C LYS A 192 -8.70 -5.15 10.52
N ARG A 193 -8.89 -4.32 11.53
CA ARG A 193 -8.39 -4.48 12.90
C ARG A 193 -9.18 -3.57 13.80
N ASN A 194 -9.20 -3.87 15.09
CA ASN A 194 -9.80 -3.02 16.10
C ASN A 194 -9.06 -1.67 16.20
N CYS A 195 -9.53 -0.64 15.49
CA CYS A 195 -8.97 0.72 15.57
C CYS A 195 -10.01 1.83 15.44
N TRP A 196 -11.28 1.48 15.64
CA TRP A 196 -12.44 2.34 15.66
C TRP A 196 -13.43 1.80 16.71
N PRO A 197 -14.11 2.65 17.50
CA PRO A 197 -14.07 4.12 17.49
C PRO A 197 -12.76 4.70 18.06
N ARG A 198 -12.55 6.01 17.91
CA ARG A 198 -11.35 6.71 18.40
C ARG A 198 -11.72 7.78 19.41
N VAL A 199 -11.53 7.48 20.70
CA VAL A 199 -11.60 8.48 21.78
C VAL A 199 -10.45 9.48 21.62
N ARG A 200 -10.76 10.78 21.77
CA ARG A 200 -9.80 11.90 21.77
C ARG A 200 -8.97 11.86 23.07
N GLY A 201 -7.68 12.18 23.00
CA GLY A 201 -6.81 12.15 24.18
C GLY A 201 -7.21 13.12 25.29
N VAL A 202 -7.83 14.25 24.93
CA VAL A 202 -8.32 15.27 25.88
C VAL A 202 -9.57 14.83 26.65
N ALA A 203 -10.31 13.84 26.14
CA ALA A 203 -11.47 13.28 26.82
C ALA A 203 -11.11 12.16 27.82
N MET A 204 -9.81 11.91 28.01
CA MET A 204 -9.30 10.88 28.92
C MET A 204 -8.80 11.51 30.22
N ASN A 205 -8.57 10.71 31.24
CA ASN A 205 -7.93 11.16 32.47
C ASN A 205 -6.39 11.33 32.29
N PRO A 206 -5.70 12.13 33.12
CA PRO A 206 -4.25 12.33 33.02
C PRO A 206 -3.45 11.03 33.05
N VAL A 207 -3.97 10.03 33.78
CA VAL A 207 -3.36 8.71 33.92
C VAL A 207 -3.31 7.94 32.58
N GLU A 208 -4.24 8.19 31.66
CA GLU A 208 -4.40 7.41 30.42
C GLU A 208 -3.79 8.07 29.18
N HIS A 209 -3.69 9.41 29.17
CA HIS A 209 -3.16 10.15 28.04
C HIS A 209 -2.45 11.43 28.48
N PRO A 210 -1.31 11.81 27.85
CA PRO A 210 -0.61 13.05 28.17
C PRO A 210 -1.41 14.35 27.97
N PHE A 211 -2.59 14.30 27.37
CA PHE A 211 -3.44 15.45 27.09
C PHE A 211 -4.75 15.40 27.89
N GLY A 212 -4.91 14.38 28.74
CA GLY A 212 -6.13 14.15 29.51
C GLY A 212 -6.16 14.91 30.83
N GLY A 213 -7.38 15.09 31.36
CA GLY A 213 -7.69 15.74 32.63
C GLY A 213 -7.90 17.25 32.56
N GLY A 214 -7.84 17.88 33.74
CA GLY A 214 -8.22 19.27 33.96
C GLY A 214 -9.74 19.46 34.08
N ASN A 215 -10.15 20.60 34.61
CA ASN A 215 -11.57 20.96 34.73
C ASN A 215 -12.18 21.35 33.36
N HIS A 216 -11.35 21.86 32.45
CA HIS A 216 -11.73 22.18 31.08
C HIS A 216 -10.98 21.27 30.09
N GLN A 217 -11.66 20.83 29.03
CA GLN A 217 -11.04 20.03 27.97
C GLN A 217 -10.09 20.86 27.11
N HIS A 218 -8.81 20.88 27.46
CA HIS A 218 -7.74 21.53 26.70
C HIS A 218 -6.44 20.71 26.78
N ILE A 219 -5.49 20.95 25.89
CA ILE A 219 -4.24 20.16 25.81
C ILE A 219 -3.25 20.57 26.93
N GLY A 220 -3.28 21.83 27.36
CA GLY A 220 -2.42 22.40 28.42
C GLY A 220 -0.94 22.59 28.04
N LYS A 221 -0.44 21.91 27.01
CA LYS A 221 0.94 22.01 26.51
C LYS A 221 1.00 21.98 24.98
N PRO A 222 2.12 22.40 24.36
CA PRO A 222 2.29 22.29 22.92
C PRO A 222 2.06 20.85 22.43
N SER A 223 1.24 20.72 21.39
CA SER A 223 0.90 19.42 20.79
C SER A 223 1.96 18.92 19.80
N THR A 224 2.97 19.73 19.50
CA THR A 224 4.14 19.39 18.68
C THR A 224 5.19 18.69 19.52
N ILE A 225 5.55 17.48 19.11
CA ILE A 225 6.43 16.58 19.88
C ILE A 225 7.72 16.34 19.09
N ARG A 226 8.86 16.28 19.79
CA ARG A 226 10.16 15.94 19.18
C ARG A 226 10.20 14.47 18.71
N ARG A 227 11.06 14.17 17.74
CA ARG A 227 11.15 12.83 17.11
C ARG A 227 11.68 11.75 18.06
N ASP A 228 12.58 12.15 18.95
CA ASP A 228 13.28 11.36 19.97
C ASP A 228 12.45 11.11 21.23
N ALA A 229 11.28 11.74 21.37
CA ALA A 229 10.42 11.58 22.55
C ALA A 229 10.15 10.09 22.87
N PRO A 230 10.12 9.68 24.15
CA PRO A 230 9.92 8.28 24.51
C PRO A 230 8.50 7.80 24.19
N ALA A 231 8.34 6.48 24.15
CA ALA A 231 7.03 5.85 24.06
C ALA A 231 6.14 6.33 25.24
N GLY A 232 4.88 6.67 24.96
CA GLY A 232 3.98 7.28 25.96
C GLY A 232 3.96 8.80 25.90
N ARG A 233 5.11 9.45 25.66
CA ARG A 233 5.18 10.91 25.44
C ARG A 233 5.01 11.31 23.98
N LYS A 234 5.32 10.41 23.04
CA LYS A 234 5.21 10.61 21.59
C LYS A 234 3.75 10.62 21.09
N VAL A 235 2.98 11.64 21.46
CA VAL A 235 1.57 11.85 21.09
C VAL A 235 1.37 13.25 20.50
N GLY A 236 0.31 13.45 19.70
CA GLY A 236 0.06 14.72 19.01
C GLY A 236 0.70 14.81 17.62
N LEU A 237 1.23 15.98 17.28
CA LEU A 237 1.89 16.27 16.01
C LEU A 237 3.38 15.94 16.11
N ILE A 238 3.73 14.69 15.77
CA ILE A 238 5.08 14.15 15.92
C ILE A 238 6.00 14.74 14.85
N ALA A 239 7.08 15.41 15.29
CA ALA A 239 8.10 16.02 14.44
C ALA A 239 7.51 16.92 13.33
N ALA A 240 6.43 17.62 13.63
CA ALA A 240 5.78 18.51 12.69
C ALA A 240 6.68 19.70 12.36
N ARG A 241 7.10 19.81 11.10
CA ARG A 241 7.86 20.96 10.57
C ARG A 241 6.99 22.21 10.36
N ARG A 242 5.70 22.00 10.13
CA ARG A 242 4.68 23.04 9.92
C ARG A 242 3.37 22.57 10.52
N THR A 243 2.60 23.49 11.09
CA THR A 243 1.25 23.29 11.62
C THR A 243 0.25 24.22 10.91
N GLY A 244 -1.04 24.11 11.23
CA GLY A 244 -2.11 24.91 10.63
C GLY A 244 -2.64 24.36 9.29
N ARG A 245 -3.61 25.08 8.70
CA ARG A 245 -4.18 24.73 7.39
C ARG A 245 -3.15 24.99 6.30
N LEU A 246 -2.87 23.97 5.49
CA LEU A 246 -2.03 24.12 4.31
C LEU A 246 -2.72 25.05 3.31
N ARG A 247 -2.11 26.21 3.04
CA ARG A 247 -2.48 27.17 1.99
C ARG A 247 -1.30 27.25 1.00
N GLY A 248 -1.57 27.24 -0.30
CA GLY A 248 -0.55 27.21 -1.37
C GLY A 248 -0.23 25.82 -1.93
N THR A 249 0.93 25.67 -2.58
CA THR A 249 1.35 24.42 -3.24
C THR A 249 1.72 23.33 -2.23
N LYS A 250 1.30 22.10 -2.52
CA LYS A 250 1.62 20.92 -1.71
C LYS A 250 3.07 20.53 -1.97
N THR A 251 3.98 20.90 -1.07
CA THR A 251 5.38 20.46 -1.14
C THR A 251 5.45 18.96 -0.90
N VAL A 252 5.89 18.22 -1.91
CA VAL A 252 6.27 16.83 -1.74
C VAL A 252 7.63 16.83 -1.05
N GLN A 253 7.74 16.16 0.10
CA GLN A 253 9.04 15.97 0.72
C GLN A 253 9.87 15.04 -0.18
N GLU A 254 10.89 15.59 -0.84
CA GLU A 254 11.99 14.80 -1.37
C GLU A 254 12.76 14.27 -0.15
N LYS A 255 12.67 12.96 0.08
CA LYS A 255 13.62 12.29 0.95
C LYS A 255 14.81 11.97 0.06
N GLU A 256 15.88 12.74 0.21
CA GLU A 256 17.19 12.31 -0.26
C GLU A 256 17.50 10.97 0.41
N ASN A 257 17.63 9.96 -0.42
CA ASN A 257 18.01 8.60 -0.07
C ASN A 257 19.14 8.21 -1.02
#